data_AF-R5E3S1-F1
#
_entry.id   AF-R5E3S1-F1
#
_cell.length_a   1.000
_cell.length_b   1.000
_cell.length_c   1.000
_cell.angle_alpha   90.00
_cell.angle_beta   90.00
_cell.angle_gamma   90.00
#
_symmetry.space_group_name_H-M   'P 1'
#
loop_
_entity.id
_entity.type
_entity.pdbx_description
1 polymer ?
#
loop_
_entity_poly.entity_id
_entity_poly.type
_entity_poly.pdbx_seq_one_letter_code
_entity_poly.pdbx_strand_id
1 'polypeptide(L)' 'MSNLSEKELSALNDLLSEEELLVKKFQMLAGHAQDANVRAEMEEISKRHQSHFNKLYNHLG' A
#
# COMPACT_ATOMS: atom_id res chain seq x y z
N MET A 1 -17.40 14.59 -5.50
CA MET A 1 -17.81 13.24 -5.06
C MET A 1 -17.58 12.33 -6.25
N SER A 2 -16.71 11.34 -6.10
CA SER A 2 -16.36 10.42 -7.17
C SER A 2 -17.61 9.70 -7.67
N ASN A 3 -17.94 9.83 -8.96
CA ASN A 3 -19.05 9.13 -9.61
C ASN A 3 -18.71 7.65 -9.87
N LEU A 4 -18.23 6.94 -8.86
CA LEU A 4 -17.90 5.52 -8.95
C LEU A 4 -19.18 4.69 -8.83
N SER A 5 -19.29 3.66 -9.67
CA SER A 5 -20.27 2.60 -9.47
C SER A 5 -19.96 1.81 -8.20
N GLU A 6 -20.94 1.09 -7.66
CA GLU A 6 -20.75 0.20 -6.52
C GLU A 6 -19.64 -0.83 -6.75
N LYS A 7 -19.52 -1.34 -7.99
CA LYS A 7 -18.48 -2.29 -8.37
C LYS A 7 -17.09 -1.67 -8.34
N GLU A 8 -16.94 -0.44 -8.87
CA GLU A 8 -15.67 0.28 -8.84
C GLU A 8 -15.28 0.67 -7.41
N LEU A 9 -16.26 1.05 -6.58
CA LEU A 9 -16.04 1.33 -5.17
C LEU A 9 -15.58 0.07 -4.40
N SER A 10 -16.21 -1.07 -4.64
CA SER A 10 -15.78 -2.35 -4.06
C SER A 10 -14.34 -2.70 -4.46
N ALA A 11 -14.03 -2.63 -5.75
CA ALA A 11 -12.68 -2.91 -6.25
C ALA A 11 -11.65 -1.94 -5.66
N LEU A 12 -12.00 -0.67 -5.50
CA LEU A 12 -11.12 0.34 -4.90
C LEU A 12 -10.85 0.03 -3.41
N ASN A 13 -11.87 -0.39 -2.66
CA ASN A 13 -11.71 -0.80 -1.26
C ASN A 13 -10.86 -2.07 -1.11
N ASP A 14 -11.00 -3.03 -2.02
CA ASP A 14 -10.16 -4.24 -2.04
C ASP A 14 -8.70 -3.86 -2.29
N LEU A 15 -8.43 -3.03 -3.31
CA LEU A 15 -7.09 -2.54 -3.61
C LEU A 15 -6.47 -1.73 -2.45
N LEU A 16 -7.27 -0.90 -1.78
CA LEU A 16 -6.81 -0.16 -0.60
C LEU A 16 -6.39 -1.11 0.54
N SER A 17 -7.18 -2.15 0.77
CA SER A 17 -6.87 -3.17 1.79
C SER A 17 -5.61 -3.95 1.44
N GLU A 18 -5.40 -4.27 0.17
CA GLU A 18 -4.19 -4.92 -0.32
C GLU A 18 -2.95 -4.03 -0.16
N GLU A 19 -3.02 -2.76 -0.55
CA GLU A 19 -1.90 -1.82 -0.40
C GLU A 19 -1.55 -1.60 1.07
N GLU A 20 -2.54 -1.50 1.97
CA GLU A 20 -2.30 -1.41 3.41
C GLU A 20 -1.59 -2.67 3.96
N LEU A 21 -2.03 -3.86 3.53
CA LEU A 21 -1.39 -5.12 3.89
C LEU A 21 0.08 -5.17 3.43
N LEU A 22 0.36 -4.72 2.20
CA LEU A 22 1.70 -4.70 1.65
C LEU A 22 2.60 -3.72 2.39
N VAL A 23 2.11 -2.52 2.73
CA VAL A 23 2.86 -1.55 3.56
C VAL A 23 3.31 -2.20 4.86
N LYS A 24 2.38 -2.82 5.61
CA LYS A 24 2.66 -3.47 6.90
C LYS A 24 3.60 -4.65 6.75
N LYS A 25 3.40 -5.48 5.72
CA LYS A 25 4.25 -6.65 5.44
C LYS A 25 5.69 -6.24 5.19
N PHE A 26 5.93 -5.22 4.36
CA PHE A 26 7.27 -4.80 4.03
C PHE A 26 7.96 -4.03 5.17
N GLN A 27 7.22 -3.26 5.98
CA GLN A 27 7.74 -2.72 7.24
C GLN A 27 8.17 -3.82 8.21
N MET A 28 7.34 -4.85 8.39
CA MET A 28 7.66 -6.00 9.23
C MET A 28 8.91 -6.73 8.70
N LEU A 29 9.00 -6.99 7.40
CA LEU A 29 10.16 -7.65 6.79
C LEU A 29 11.43 -6.82 6.95
N ALA A 30 11.36 -5.50 6.76
CA ALA A 30 12.48 -4.59 6.99
C ALA A 30 12.96 -4.65 8.46
N GLY A 31 12.04 -4.68 9.42
CA GLY A 31 12.37 -4.79 10.85
C GLY A 31 13.07 -6.10 11.25
N HIS A 32 12.84 -7.20 10.49
CA HIS A 32 13.50 -8.49 10.72
C HIS A 32 14.75 -8.71 9.84
N ALA A 33 15.01 -7.83 8.88
CA ALA A 33 16.16 -7.94 7.98
C ALA A 33 17.46 -7.59 8.73
N GLN A 34 18.42 -8.50 8.69
CA GLN A 34 19.75 -8.29 9.27
C GLN A 34 20.71 -7.60 8.29
N ASP A 35 20.56 -7.89 6.99
CA ASP A 35 21.33 -7.23 5.94
C ASP A 35 20.81 -5.82 5.68
N ALA A 36 21.72 -4.84 5.70
CA ALA A 36 21.36 -3.43 5.58
C ALA A 36 20.78 -3.07 4.21
N ASN A 37 21.25 -3.71 3.13
CA ASN A 37 20.73 -3.46 1.78
C ASN A 37 19.34 -4.07 1.63
N VAL A 38 19.12 -5.28 2.14
CA VAL A 38 17.79 -5.91 2.14
C VAL A 38 16.80 -5.09 2.95
N ARG A 39 17.18 -4.60 4.13
CA ARG A 39 16.33 -3.71 4.93
C ARG A 39 15.95 -2.44 4.17
N ALA A 40 16.93 -1.77 3.56
CA ALA A 40 16.68 -0.54 2.79
C ALA A 40 15.74 -0.79 1.60
N GLU A 41 15.92 -1.90 0.88
CA GLU A 41 15.03 -2.28 -0.23
C GLU A 41 13.58 -2.52 0.26
N MET A 42 13.41 -3.25 1.37
CA MET A 42 12.09 -3.51 1.95
C MET A 42 11.41 -2.22 2.44
N GLU A 43 12.16 -1.29 3.03
CA GLU A 43 11.65 0.04 3.41
C GLU A 43 11.18 0.83 2.17
N GLU A 44 11.95 0.79 1.08
CA GLU A 44 11.59 1.48 -0.15
C GLU A 44 10.35 0.87 -0.83
N ILE A 45 10.24 -0.46 -0.82
CA ILE A 45 9.04 -1.15 -1.30
C ILE A 45 7.81 -0.74 -0.47
N SER A 46 7.94 -0.68 0.86
CA SER A 46 6.84 -0.22 1.73
C SER A 46 6.40 1.20 1.39
N LYS A 47 7.35 2.13 1.20
CA LYS A 47 7.04 3.52 0.80
C LYS A 47 6.31 3.58 -0.54
N ARG A 48 6.70 2.73 -1.50
CA ARG A 48 6.01 2.65 -2.81
C ARG A 48 4.56 2.21 -2.64
N HIS A 49 4.29 1.18 -1.85
CA HIS A 49 2.92 0.75 -1.53
C HIS A 49 2.13 1.83 -0.77
N GLN A 50 2.76 2.55 0.15
CA GLN A 50 2.11 3.70 0.80
C GLN A 50 1.75 4.80 -0.21
N SER A 51 2.62 5.06 -1.20
CA SER A 51 2.29 6.00 -2.27
C SER A 51 1.13 5.50 -3.13
N HIS A 52 1.01 4.20 -3.39
CA HIS A 52 -0.11 3.63 -4.15
C HIS A 52 -1.41 3.74 -3.35
N PHE A 53 -1.40 3.35 -2.07
CA PHE A 53 -2.51 3.54 -1.16
C PHE A 53 -3.01 4.98 -1.19
N ASN A 54 -2.11 5.96 -1.03
CA ASN A 54 -2.49 7.38 -1.03
C ASN A 54 -3.13 7.81 -2.37
N LYS A 55 -2.63 7.30 -3.50
CA LYS A 55 -3.22 7.58 -4.82
C LYS A 55 -4.63 6.98 -4.93
N LEU A 56 -4.82 5.73 -4.49
CA LEU A 56 -6.13 5.08 -4.45
C LEU A 56 -7.09 5.81 -3.52
N TYR A 57 -6.63 6.22 -2.34
CA TYR A 57 -7.44 6.90 -1.34
C TYR A 57 -7.94 8.26 -1.85
N ASN A 58 -7.10 8.99 -2.59
CA ASN A 58 -7.49 10.26 -3.22
C ASN A 58 -8.64 10.11 -4.24
N HIS A 59 -8.92 8.90 -4.75
CA HIS A 59 -10.07 8.67 -5.62
C HIS A 59 -11.41 8.61 -4.86
N LEU A 60 -11.39 8.45 -3.52
CA LEU A 60 -12.61 8.38 -2.69
C LEU A 60 -13.21 9.75 -2.33
N GLY A 61 -12.47 10.85 -2.48
CA GLY A 61 -12.98 12.21 -2.25
C GLY A 61 -12.04 13.10 -1.45
#